data_AF-A0A1C1CPJ9-F1
#
_entry.id   AF-A0A1C1CPJ9-F1
#
_cell.length_a   1.000
_cell.length_b   1.000
_cell.length_c   1.000
_cell.angle_alpha   90.00
_cell.angle_beta   90.00
_cell.angle_gamma   90.00
#
_symmetry.space_group_name_H-M   'P 1'
#
loop_
_entity.id
_entity.type
_entity.pdbx_description
1 polymer ?
#
loop_
_entity_poly.entity_id
_entity_poly.type
_entity_poly.pdbx_seq_one_letter_code
_entity_poly.pdbx_strand_id
1 'polypeptide(L)'
;MKRRARTISRTCLYHPRTEEGWEAADYGNKRGHTDLGSVTLLFTNRSWAYKSCLPTSAQPGTVTVNLAEGTIPHLTGGWLKSSKINATYKRTGLPYFARPHNKTILVPITESLVLEQAGFKPRFEEEGTMEQWVKAKQTLQPNPGIAAKRWAETGDGNIRGACRLFRQEVQGVIIAAKHS
;
A
#
# COMPACT_ATOMS: atom_id res chain seq x y z
N MET A 1 -11.34 -26.08 6.88
CA MET A 1 -10.39 -25.92 5.76
C MET A 1 -9.59 -24.63 5.97
N LYS A 2 -8.28 -24.69 6.28
CA LYS A 2 -7.43 -23.50 6.47
C LYS A 2 -7.27 -22.78 5.13
N ARG A 3 -7.89 -21.60 4.96
CA ARG A 3 -7.73 -20.78 3.75
C ARG A 3 -6.29 -20.24 3.73
N ARG A 4 -5.48 -20.60 2.73
CA ARG A 4 -4.09 -20.14 2.61
C ARG A 4 -4.04 -18.65 2.26
N ALA A 5 -3.12 -17.89 2.85
CA ALA A 5 -2.86 -16.51 2.42
C ALA A 5 -2.47 -16.46 0.93
N ARG A 6 -2.81 -15.39 0.21
CA ARG A 6 -2.30 -15.16 -1.16
C ARG A 6 -1.15 -14.16 -1.12
N THR A 7 0.04 -14.66 -0.85
CA THR A 7 1.26 -13.88 -0.88
C THR A 7 1.93 -13.95 -2.25
N ILE A 8 2.65 -12.89 -2.61
CA ILE A 8 3.34 -12.74 -3.91
C ILE A 8 4.70 -12.14 -3.63
N SER A 9 5.76 -12.67 -4.24
CA SER A 9 7.05 -12.01 -4.33
C SER A 9 7.26 -11.45 -5.73
N ARG A 10 7.94 -10.31 -5.85
CA ARG A 10 8.43 -9.80 -7.13
C ARG A 10 9.94 -9.60 -7.04
N THR A 11 10.67 -10.13 -8.01
CA THR A 11 12.08 -9.80 -8.18
C THR A 11 12.17 -8.57 -9.08
N CYS A 12 12.78 -7.49 -8.61
CA CYS A 12 12.85 -6.23 -9.32
C CYS A 12 14.30 -5.74 -9.44
N LEU A 13 14.67 -5.38 -10.67
CA LEU A 13 15.88 -4.62 -10.97
C LEU A 13 15.45 -3.18 -11.28
N TYR A 14 15.84 -2.24 -10.42
CA TYR A 14 15.50 -0.84 -10.58
C TYR A 14 16.65 -0.12 -11.25
N HIS A 15 16.33 0.69 -12.25
CA HIS A 15 17.23 1.63 -12.89
C HIS A 15 16.71 3.05 -12.69
N PRO A 16 17.59 4.04 -12.39
CA PRO A 16 17.19 5.43 -12.43
C PRO A 16 16.74 5.78 -13.85
N ARG A 17 15.65 6.53 -13.98
CA ARG A 17 15.22 7.10 -15.26
C ARG A 17 16.02 8.37 -15.54
N THR A 18 16.33 8.62 -16.82
CA THR A 18 16.80 9.93 -17.28
C THR A 18 15.67 10.96 -17.20
N GLU A 19 15.99 12.25 -17.34
CA GLU A 19 14.95 13.29 -17.35
C GLU A 19 13.99 13.08 -18.52
N GLU A 20 14.48 12.76 -19.73
CA GLU A 20 13.60 12.45 -20.86
C GLU A 20 12.73 11.21 -20.58
N GLY A 21 13.29 10.21 -19.89
CA GLY A 21 12.55 9.01 -19.49
C GLY A 21 11.47 9.30 -18.44
N TRP A 22 11.67 10.32 -17.61
CA TRP A 22 10.63 10.81 -16.70
C TRP A 22 9.55 11.57 -17.43
N GLU A 23 9.93 12.47 -18.34
CA GLU A 23 9.04 13.27 -19.17
C GLU A 23 8.15 12.38 -20.05
N ALA A 24 8.75 11.40 -20.73
CA ALA A 24 8.05 10.43 -21.56
C ALA A 24 7.08 9.53 -20.77
N ALA A 25 7.30 9.38 -19.46
CA ALA A 25 6.39 8.66 -18.57
C ALA A 25 5.29 9.56 -18.00
N ASP A 26 5.14 10.80 -18.48
CA ASP A 26 4.31 11.87 -17.88
C ASP A 26 4.60 12.05 -16.38
N TYR A 27 5.88 11.91 -16.03
CA TYR A 27 6.34 11.82 -14.66
C TYR A 27 5.56 10.82 -13.79
N GLY A 28 5.00 9.79 -14.43
CA GLY A 28 4.17 8.76 -13.83
C GLY A 28 4.90 8.11 -12.66
N ASN A 29 4.24 8.18 -11.49
CA ASN A 29 4.75 7.87 -10.14
C ASN A 29 5.63 8.93 -9.44
N LYS A 30 5.71 10.20 -9.87
CA LYS A 30 6.36 11.27 -9.05
C LYS A 30 5.81 11.34 -7.62
N ARG A 31 4.54 10.97 -7.42
CA ARG A 31 3.87 10.94 -6.10
C ARG A 31 4.07 9.64 -5.31
N GLY A 32 4.80 8.67 -5.87
CA GLY A 32 4.94 7.32 -5.34
C GLY A 32 3.65 6.50 -5.44
N HIS A 33 3.78 5.21 -5.18
CA HIS A 33 2.65 4.29 -5.07
C HIS A 33 2.61 3.66 -3.68
N THR A 34 1.43 3.19 -3.30
CA THR A 34 1.24 2.30 -2.16
C THR A 34 1.11 0.87 -2.67
N ASP A 35 1.70 -0.06 -1.94
CA ASP A 35 1.58 -1.49 -2.23
C ASP A 35 0.15 -2.00 -1.95
N LEU A 36 -0.23 -3.15 -2.54
CA LEU A 36 -1.52 -3.79 -2.31
C LEU A 36 -1.36 -4.99 -1.35
N GLY A 37 -2.10 -5.02 -0.24
CA GLY A 37 -2.04 -6.10 0.73
C GLY A 37 -2.22 -5.64 2.18
N SER A 38 -1.60 -6.36 3.11
CA SER A 38 -1.49 -5.97 4.52
C SER A 38 -0.15 -5.29 4.80
N VAL A 39 0.94 -5.98 4.49
CA VAL A 39 2.30 -5.52 4.74
C VAL A 39 3.21 -5.97 3.60
N THR A 40 4.15 -5.12 3.25
CA THR A 40 5.24 -5.45 2.33
C THR A 40 6.54 -5.60 3.10
N LEU A 41 7.21 -6.73 2.89
CA LEU A 41 8.57 -6.96 3.34
C LEU A 41 9.51 -6.71 2.16
N LEU A 42 10.35 -5.70 2.28
CA LEU A 42 11.29 -5.32 1.23
C LEU A 42 12.71 -5.73 1.62
N PHE A 43 13.25 -6.68 0.87
CA PHE A 43 14.65 -7.06 0.91
C PHE A 43 15.39 -6.27 -0.17
N THR A 44 16.43 -5.52 0.21
CA THR A 44 17.19 -4.70 -0.74
C THR A 44 18.67 -4.72 -0.39
N ASN A 45 19.52 -4.66 -1.42
CA ASN A 45 20.97 -4.70 -1.27
C ASN A 45 21.59 -3.38 -0.76
N ARG A 46 20.82 -2.29 -0.65
CA ARG A 46 21.33 -0.97 -0.24
C ARG A 46 20.37 -0.25 0.72
N SER A 47 20.97 0.41 1.71
CA SER A 47 20.32 1.17 2.80
C SER A 47 19.57 2.44 2.36
N TRP A 48 20.01 3.08 1.29
CA TRP A 48 19.54 4.43 0.88
C TRP A 48 18.47 4.38 -0.24
N ALA A 49 18.03 3.20 -0.61
CA ALA A 49 17.16 2.92 -1.74
C ALA A 49 15.69 3.36 -1.59
N TYR A 50 15.31 3.82 -0.40
CA TYR A 50 13.92 3.96 0.00
C TYR A 50 13.68 5.34 0.61
N LYS A 51 13.11 6.26 -0.19
CA LYS A 51 12.42 7.42 0.37
C LYS A 51 10.96 7.04 0.56
N SER A 52 10.67 6.54 1.76
CA SER A 52 9.30 6.56 2.31
C SER A 52 9.01 7.98 2.79
N CYS A 53 7.74 8.34 3.01
CA CYS A 53 7.39 9.61 3.67
C CYS A 53 7.87 9.70 5.13
N LEU A 54 8.53 8.67 5.67
CA LEU A 54 9.17 8.67 6.98
C LEU A 54 10.65 9.05 6.87
N PRO A 55 11.22 9.73 7.88
CA PRO A 55 12.61 10.20 7.88
C PRO A 55 13.66 9.07 8.05
N THR A 56 13.33 7.82 7.73
CA THR A 56 14.16 6.65 8.05
C THR A 56 14.74 6.00 6.80
N SER A 57 16.05 5.73 6.85
CA SER A 57 16.78 4.96 5.83
C SER A 57 16.79 3.47 6.19
N ALA A 58 16.79 2.61 5.17
CA ALA A 58 16.97 1.17 5.39
C ALA A 58 18.36 0.91 5.98
N GLN A 59 18.51 -0.10 6.83
CA GLN A 59 19.79 -0.41 7.49
C GLN A 59 20.40 -1.70 6.91
N PRO A 60 21.74 -1.82 6.82
CA PRO A 60 22.38 -3.07 6.43
C PRO A 60 21.93 -4.24 7.33
N GLY A 61 21.69 -5.41 6.73
CA GLY A 61 21.23 -6.60 7.46
C GLY A 61 19.78 -6.55 7.95
N THR A 62 18.99 -5.55 7.53
CA THR A 62 17.58 -5.42 7.94
C THR A 62 16.61 -5.63 6.77
N VAL A 63 15.37 -5.97 7.11
CA VAL A 63 14.24 -6.00 6.18
C VAL A 63 13.38 -4.77 6.44
N THR A 64 13.07 -4.01 5.39
CA THR A 64 12.15 -2.89 5.53
C THR A 64 10.71 -3.40 5.51
N VAL A 65 9.92 -3.03 6.51
CA VAL A 65 8.51 -3.39 6.60
C VAL A 65 7.66 -2.15 6.33
N ASN A 66 6.73 -2.26 5.39
CA ASN A 66 5.78 -1.20 5.06
C ASN A 66 4.36 -1.68 5.28
N LEU A 67 3.51 -0.78 5.77
CA LEU A 67 2.06 -0.99 5.70
C LEU A 67 1.62 -0.82 4.25
N ALA A 68 0.98 -1.86 3.71
CA ALA A 68 0.42 -1.81 2.37
C ALA A 68 -1.01 -1.23 2.43
N GLU A 69 -1.45 -0.66 1.32
CA GLU A 69 -2.85 -0.28 1.12
C GLU A 69 -3.66 -1.56 0.91
N GLY A 70 -4.81 -1.68 1.57
CA GLY A 70 -5.56 -2.94 1.56
C GLY A 70 -6.18 -3.22 2.89
N THR A 71 -5.50 -4.08 3.64
CA THR A 71 -6.06 -4.65 4.85
C THR A 71 -5.95 -3.66 6.00
N ILE A 72 -4.74 -3.19 6.32
CA ILE A 72 -4.51 -2.42 7.56
C ILE A 72 -5.23 -1.06 7.56
N PRO A 73 -5.16 -0.25 6.49
CA PRO A 73 -5.93 0.99 6.45
C PRO A 73 -7.44 0.75 6.41
N HIS A 74 -7.91 -0.37 5.86
CA HIS A 74 -9.34 -0.69 5.86
C HIS A 74 -9.84 -1.06 7.26
N LEU A 75 -9.09 -1.91 7.96
CA LEU A 75 -9.42 -2.35 9.31
C LEU A 75 -9.40 -1.19 10.33
N THR A 76 -8.51 -0.21 10.17
CA THR A 76 -8.28 0.84 11.19
C THR A 76 -8.99 2.17 10.90
N GLY A 77 -9.89 2.23 9.91
CA GLY A 77 -10.36 3.53 9.39
C GLY A 77 -9.20 4.40 8.84
N GLY A 78 -8.06 3.75 8.57
CA GLY A 78 -6.73 4.23 8.29
C GLY A 78 -6.21 5.32 9.22
N TRP A 79 -6.41 5.07 10.51
CA TRP A 79 -5.49 5.51 11.55
C TRP A 79 -4.06 5.03 11.24
N LEU A 80 -3.91 3.74 10.91
CA LEU A 80 -2.67 3.21 10.34
C LEU A 80 -2.69 3.35 8.82
N LYS A 81 -1.69 4.04 8.28
CA LYS A 81 -1.67 4.46 6.87
C LYS A 81 -0.62 3.71 6.08
N SER A 82 -0.91 3.49 4.81
CA SER A 82 0.01 2.82 3.91
C SER A 82 1.20 3.70 3.56
N SER A 83 2.39 3.10 3.51
CA SER A 83 3.61 3.79 3.10
C SER A 83 3.63 4.03 1.58
N LYS A 84 4.14 5.19 1.16
CA LYS A 84 4.40 5.48 -0.26
C LYS A 84 5.84 5.17 -0.61
N ILE A 85 6.04 4.55 -1.78
CA ILE A 85 7.34 4.14 -2.29
C ILE A 85 7.68 4.93 -3.55
N ASN A 86 8.87 5.54 -3.55
CA ASN A 86 9.49 6.17 -4.72
C ASN A 86 10.77 5.43 -5.12
N ALA A 87 10.97 5.25 -6.43
CA ALA A 87 12.19 4.67 -6.99
C ALA A 87 13.09 5.80 -7.50
N THR A 88 14.17 6.09 -6.78
CA THR A 88 15.14 7.14 -7.16
C THR A 88 16.49 6.60 -7.60
N TYR A 89 16.78 5.32 -7.35
CA TYR A 89 18.15 4.80 -7.42
C TYR A 89 18.24 3.39 -7.99
N LYS A 90 19.40 3.07 -8.59
CA LYS A 90 19.70 1.72 -9.06
C LYS A 90 19.80 0.77 -7.87
N ARG A 91 19.01 -0.31 -7.89
CA ARG A 91 19.00 -1.31 -6.81
C ARG A 91 18.39 -2.62 -7.26
N THR A 92 18.72 -3.69 -6.55
CA THR A 92 17.92 -4.91 -6.55
C THR A 92 16.96 -4.85 -5.37
N GLY A 93 15.72 -5.29 -5.61
CA GLY A 93 14.72 -5.39 -4.57
C GLY A 93 13.90 -6.66 -4.76
N LEU A 94 13.61 -7.32 -3.64
CA LEU A 94 12.66 -8.42 -3.56
C LEU A 94 11.55 -8.00 -2.60
N PRO A 95 10.52 -7.27 -3.06
CA PRO A 95 9.31 -7.08 -2.27
C PRO A 95 8.50 -8.39 -2.17
N TYR A 96 8.09 -8.70 -0.95
CA TYR A 96 7.14 -9.75 -0.60
C TYR A 96 5.86 -9.11 -0.07
N PHE A 97 4.76 -9.31 -0.78
CA PHE A 97 3.45 -8.75 -0.46
C PHE A 97 2.65 -9.77 0.35
N ALA A 98 2.51 -9.53 1.65
CA ALA A 98 1.64 -10.32 2.49
C ALA A 98 0.20 -9.83 2.36
N ARG A 99 -0.72 -10.73 2.01
CA ARG A 99 -2.14 -10.40 1.83
C ARG A 99 -3.02 -11.56 2.32
N PRO A 100 -4.20 -11.26 2.90
CA PRO A 100 -5.19 -12.28 3.24
C PRO A 100 -5.62 -13.12 2.03
N HIS A 101 -6.27 -14.25 2.30
CA HIS A 101 -6.88 -15.03 1.23
C HIS A 101 -7.95 -14.21 0.52
N ASN A 102 -8.17 -14.46 -0.77
CA ASN A 102 -9.16 -13.73 -1.58
C ASN A 102 -10.56 -13.67 -0.96
N LYS A 103 -11.00 -14.79 -0.38
CA LYS A 103 -12.31 -14.92 0.27
C LYS A 103 -12.35 -14.40 1.71
N THR A 104 -11.27 -13.81 2.21
CA THR A 104 -11.28 -13.15 3.52
C THR A 104 -12.14 -11.91 3.42
N ILE A 105 -13.13 -11.79 4.31
CA ILE A 105 -13.94 -10.60 4.47
C ILE A 105 -13.15 -9.59 5.30
N LEU A 106 -13.10 -8.36 4.82
CA LEU A 106 -12.48 -7.23 5.51
C LEU A 106 -13.57 -6.55 6.35
N VAL A 107 -13.44 -6.64 7.67
CA VAL A 107 -14.39 -6.07 8.63
C VAL A 107 -13.67 -4.97 9.41
N PRO A 108 -14.10 -3.70 9.33
CA PRO A 108 -13.51 -2.62 10.11
C PRO A 108 -13.52 -2.91 11.61
N ILE A 109 -12.45 -2.53 12.30
CA ILE A 109 -12.36 -2.62 13.75
C ILE A 109 -13.15 -1.45 14.34
N THR A 110 -14.31 -1.75 14.94
CA THR A 110 -15.21 -0.77 15.55
C THR A 110 -15.02 -0.65 17.07
N GLU A 111 -14.59 -1.74 17.71
CA GLU A 111 -14.46 -1.84 19.17
C GLU A 111 -13.01 -1.65 19.61
N SER A 112 -12.43 -0.49 19.30
CA SER A 112 -11.06 -0.16 19.72
C SER A 112 -11.03 1.16 20.46
N LEU A 113 -10.71 1.11 21.76
CA LEU A 113 -10.53 2.31 22.59
C LEU A 113 -9.49 3.27 21.99
N VAL A 114 -8.42 2.73 21.40
CA VAL A 114 -7.37 3.52 20.75
C VAL A 114 -7.91 4.26 19.52
N LEU A 115 -8.69 3.58 18.67
CA LEU A 115 -9.28 4.22 17.49
C LEU A 115 -10.36 5.23 17.87
N GLU A 116 -11.16 4.93 18.89
CA GLU A 116 -12.18 5.83 19.43
C GLU A 116 -11.56 7.10 20.00
N GLN A 117 -10.54 6.98 20.85
CA GLN A 117 -9.79 8.11 21.40
C GLN A 117 -9.11 8.95 20.31
N ALA A 118 -8.64 8.30 19.23
CA ALA A 118 -8.07 8.98 18.07
C ALA A 118 -9.12 9.59 17.14
N GLY A 119 -10.42 9.38 17.39
CA GLY A 119 -11.53 9.90 16.57
C GLY A 119 -11.68 9.23 15.20
N PHE A 120 -11.10 8.05 14.99
CA PHE A 120 -11.18 7.33 13.72
C PHE A 120 -12.42 6.45 13.67
N LYS A 121 -13.18 6.60 12.58
CA LYS A 121 -14.35 5.76 12.27
C LYS A 121 -14.05 4.86 11.06
N PRO A 122 -14.74 3.73 10.91
CA PRO A 122 -14.68 2.93 9.69
C PRO A 122 -14.85 3.80 8.44
N ARG A 123 -14.00 3.59 7.43
CA ARG A 123 -14.12 4.28 6.13
C ARG A 123 -15.18 3.64 5.22
N PHE A 124 -15.58 2.42 5.55
CA PHE A 124 -16.41 1.54 4.73
C PHE A 124 -17.56 1.06 5.60
N GLU A 125 -18.78 1.23 5.11
CA GLU A 125 -20.01 0.76 5.76
C GLU A 125 -20.32 -0.69 5.35
N GLU A 126 -19.90 -1.08 4.14
CA GLU A 126 -20.10 -2.42 3.61
C GLU A 126 -18.85 -3.30 3.74
N GLU A 127 -19.06 -4.53 4.17
CA GLU A 127 -18.03 -5.57 4.16
C GLU A 127 -17.70 -5.98 2.72
N GLY A 128 -16.41 -6.14 2.45
CA GLY A 128 -15.91 -6.57 1.15
C GLY A 128 -14.88 -7.68 1.29
N THR A 129 -14.81 -8.56 0.30
CA THR A 129 -13.73 -9.56 0.24
C THR A 129 -12.42 -8.92 -0.21
N MET A 130 -11.29 -9.49 0.23
CA MET A 130 -9.97 -9.07 -0.23
C MET A 130 -9.83 -9.13 -1.76
N GLU A 131 -10.51 -10.07 -2.42
CA GLU A 131 -10.52 -10.14 -3.88
C GLU A 131 -11.23 -8.96 -4.54
N GLN A 132 -12.42 -8.60 -4.07
CA GLN A 132 -13.14 -7.44 -4.59
C GLN A 132 -12.31 -6.17 -4.43
N TRP A 133 -11.71 -5.99 -3.25
CA TRP A 133 -10.84 -4.87 -2.94
C TRP A 133 -9.64 -4.79 -3.91
N VAL A 134 -8.92 -5.90 -4.11
CA VAL A 134 -7.75 -5.92 -5.00
C VAL A 134 -8.13 -5.67 -6.45
N LYS A 135 -9.19 -6.30 -6.95
CA LYS A 135 -9.65 -6.10 -8.34
C LYS A 135 -9.99 -4.63 -8.58
N ALA A 136 -10.68 -4.00 -7.65
CA ALA A 136 -11.01 -2.58 -7.77
C ALA A 136 -9.76 -1.70 -7.79
N LYS A 137 -8.82 -1.93 -6.85
CA LYS A 137 -7.58 -1.13 -6.79
C LYS A 137 -6.68 -1.36 -7.99
N GLN A 138 -6.55 -2.59 -8.47
CA GLN A 138 -5.82 -2.89 -9.71
C GLN A 138 -6.49 -2.31 -10.95
N THR A 139 -7.79 -2.05 -10.91
CA THR A 139 -8.49 -1.38 -12.01
C THR A 139 -8.27 0.13 -11.96
N LEU A 140 -8.38 0.74 -10.77
CA LEU A 140 -8.36 2.20 -10.62
C LEU A 140 -6.94 2.78 -10.56
N GLN A 141 -6.01 2.14 -9.85
CA GLN A 141 -4.66 2.67 -9.61
C GLN A 141 -3.82 2.86 -10.88
N PRO A 142 -3.78 1.92 -11.86
CA PRO A 142 -3.04 2.14 -13.10
C PRO A 142 -3.81 2.93 -14.15
N ASN A 143 -5.12 3.18 -13.96
CA ASN A 143 -5.97 3.83 -14.97
C ASN A 143 -6.60 5.12 -14.43
N PRO A 144 -5.82 6.22 -14.31
CA PRO A 144 -6.29 7.47 -13.72
C PRO A 144 -7.49 8.08 -14.45
N GLY A 145 -7.59 7.90 -15.78
CA GLY A 145 -8.76 8.33 -16.55
C GLY A 145 -10.04 7.57 -16.20
N ILE A 146 -9.95 6.26 -15.97
CA ILE A 146 -11.10 5.46 -15.48
C ILE A 146 -11.48 5.90 -14.07
N ALA A 147 -10.48 6.12 -13.20
CA ALA A 147 -10.71 6.61 -11.85
C ALA A 147 -11.40 7.98 -11.84
N ALA A 148 -10.91 8.93 -12.66
CA ALA A 148 -11.47 10.26 -12.77
C ALA A 148 -12.91 10.24 -13.33
N LYS A 149 -13.14 9.47 -14.40
CA LYS A 149 -14.49 9.31 -14.98
C LYS A 149 -15.46 8.73 -13.96
N ARG A 150 -15.08 7.65 -13.28
CA ARG A 150 -15.94 7.03 -12.26
C ARG A 150 -16.18 7.98 -11.09
N TRP A 151 -15.17 8.72 -10.67
CA TRP A 151 -15.34 9.75 -9.65
C TRP A 151 -16.36 10.82 -10.07
N ALA A 152 -16.30 11.27 -11.33
CA ALA A 152 -17.27 12.23 -11.86
C ALA A 152 -18.69 11.65 -11.91
N GLU A 153 -18.85 10.37 -12.22
CA GLU A 153 -20.15 9.69 -12.33
C GLU A 153 -20.77 9.35 -10.97
N THR A 154 -19.98 8.88 -10.01
CA THR A 154 -20.49 8.34 -8.74
C THR A 154 -20.17 9.20 -7.52
N GLY A 155 -19.34 10.24 -7.69
CA GLY A 155 -18.89 11.13 -6.61
C GLY A 155 -17.90 10.50 -5.63
N ASP A 156 -17.58 9.21 -5.78
CA ASP A 156 -16.79 8.44 -4.82
C ASP A 156 -15.75 7.51 -5.45
N GLY A 157 -15.71 7.39 -6.78
CA GLY A 157 -14.77 6.52 -7.50
C GLY A 157 -14.97 5.02 -7.24
N ASN A 158 -16.06 4.61 -6.58
CA ASN A 158 -16.27 3.22 -6.22
C ASN A 158 -16.55 2.35 -7.46
N ILE A 159 -15.84 1.23 -7.53
CA ILE A 159 -16.40 0.05 -8.17
C ILE A 159 -17.26 -0.58 -7.07
N ARG A 160 -18.60 -0.40 -7.12
CA ARG A 160 -19.60 -0.95 -6.17
C ARG A 160 -19.00 -1.96 -5.17
N GLY A 161 -18.76 -1.50 -3.94
CA GLY A 161 -18.19 -2.29 -2.84
C GLY A 161 -16.67 -2.15 -2.62
N ALA A 162 -15.94 -1.31 -3.37
CA ALA A 162 -14.49 -1.25 -3.25
C ALA A 162 -13.89 0.15 -3.39
N CYS A 163 -13.41 0.65 -2.24
CA CYS A 163 -12.47 1.74 -2.06
C CYS A 163 -12.95 3.19 -2.19
N ARG A 164 -13.64 3.66 -1.15
CA ARG A 164 -13.56 5.04 -0.62
C ARG A 164 -12.12 5.38 -0.17
N LEU A 165 -11.31 5.96 -1.05
CA LEU A 165 -10.00 6.59 -0.75
C LEU A 165 -9.93 7.84 -1.64
N PHE A 166 -9.52 9.04 -1.19
CA PHE A 166 -8.22 9.37 -0.64
C PHE A 166 -8.26 10.72 0.10
N ARG A 167 -7.92 10.75 1.40
CA ARG A 167 -7.26 11.91 2.04
C ARG A 167 -6.36 11.45 3.21
N GLN A 168 -5.15 12.00 3.23
CA GLN A 168 -4.23 12.25 4.38
C GLN A 168 -3.10 11.28 4.80
N GLU A 169 -1.88 11.86 4.80
CA GLU A 169 -0.66 11.83 5.67
C GLU A 169 -0.19 10.59 6.45
N VAL A 170 0.92 9.98 6.04
CA VAL A 170 1.45 8.65 6.43
C VAL A 170 2.19 8.60 7.79
N GLN A 171 2.01 7.52 8.56
CA GLN A 171 2.92 7.05 9.63
C GLN A 171 3.27 5.56 9.39
N GLY A 172 4.49 5.12 9.71
CA GLY A 172 4.91 3.72 9.63
C GLY A 172 6.00 3.37 10.66
N VAL A 173 6.11 2.08 10.98
CA VAL A 173 6.92 1.52 12.08
C VAL A 173 7.97 0.55 11.53
N ILE A 174 9.22 0.64 12.03
CA ILE A 174 10.32 -0.30 11.73
C ILE A 174 10.43 -1.30 12.87
N ILE A 175 10.52 -2.60 12.55
CA ILE A 175 10.92 -3.66 13.48
C ILE A 175 12.31 -4.15 13.05
N ALA A 176 13.34 -3.87 13.85
CA ALA A 176 14.68 -4.38 13.63
C ALA A 176 14.83 -5.74 14.34
N ALA A 177 15.19 -6.79 13.59
CA ALA A 177 15.66 -8.03 14.18
C ALA A 177 17.17 -7.91 14.40
N LYS A 178 17.59 -7.95 15.68
CA LYS A 178 19.01 -7.98 16.04
C LYS A 178 19.47 -9.43 15.99
N HIS A 179 20.38 -9.75 15.08
CA HIS A 179 21.15 -10.99 15.18
C HIS A 179 22.37 -10.72 16.05
N SER A 180 22.39 -11.38 17.20
CA SER A 180 23.56 -11.59 18.06
C SER A 180 23.71 -13.09 18.25
#